data_AF-A0A945QM74-F1
#
_entry.id   AF-A0A945QM74-F1
#
_cell.length_a   1.000
_cell.length_b   1.000
_cell.length_c   1.000
_cell.angle_alpha   90.00
_cell.angle_beta   90.00
_cell.angle_gamma   90.00
#
_symmetry.space_group_name_H-M   'P 1'
#
loop_
_entity.id
_entity.type
_entity.pdbx_description
1 polymer ?
#
loop_
_entity_poly.entity_id
_entity_poly.type
_entity_poly.pdbx_seq_one_letter_code
_entity_poly.pdbx_strand_id
1 'polypeptide(L)'
;ALWTLTKTTASALAPNIRVNAIGPGATLPSIRQSKEQFARQVGSTPLQVQVNVSEIVNAVKFILAANSMTGQLITLDSGQHLGWSQPDPMNEPDE
;
A
#
# COMPACT_ATOMS: atom_id res chain seq x y z
N ALA A 1 10.56 0.49 9.51
CA ALA A 1 11.46 1.66 9.63
C ALA A 1 10.90 2.90 8.91
N LEU A 2 10.59 2.84 7.61
CA LEU A 2 10.13 4.01 6.86
C LEU A 2 8.85 4.66 7.41
N TRP A 3 7.85 3.87 7.83
CA TRP A 3 6.65 4.42 8.45
C TRP A 3 6.93 5.21 9.74
N THR A 4 7.80 4.69 10.60
CA THR A 4 8.24 5.42 11.79
C THR A 4 8.93 6.73 11.39
N LEU A 5 9.80 6.69 10.37
CA LEU A 5 10.48 7.87 9.85
C LEU A 5 9.48 8.94 9.39
N THR A 6 8.42 8.57 8.64
CA THR A 6 7.35 9.49 8.22
C THR A 6 6.77 10.26 9.40
N LYS A 7 6.45 9.57 10.51
CA LYS A 7 5.87 10.22 11.69
C LYS A 7 6.87 11.13 12.40
N THR A 8 8.11 10.66 12.60
CA THR A 8 9.11 11.44 13.32
C THR A 8 9.55 12.67 12.54
N THR A 9 9.69 12.57 11.21
CA THR A 9 10.06 13.73 10.37
C THR A 9 8.89 14.70 10.18
N ALA A 10 7.64 14.21 10.09
CA ALA A 10 6.46 15.07 10.11
C ALA A 10 6.44 15.97 11.36
N SER A 11 6.75 15.41 12.54
CA SER A 11 6.84 16.18 13.77
C SER A 11 8.03 17.14 13.78
N ALA A 12 9.19 16.71 13.29
CA ALA A 12 10.42 17.50 13.34
C ALA A 12 10.45 18.68 12.36
N LEU A 13 9.74 18.58 11.23
CA LEU A 13 9.75 19.61 10.17
C LEU A 13 8.52 20.54 10.19
N ALA A 14 7.54 20.26 11.04
CA ALA A 14 6.39 21.13 11.23
C ALA A 14 6.81 22.48 11.85
N PRO A 15 6.11 23.60 11.54
CA PRO A 15 4.96 23.69 10.63
C PRO A 15 5.34 23.85 9.14
N ASN A 16 6.62 23.93 8.82
CA ASN A 16 7.09 24.38 7.50
C ASN A 16 6.98 23.30 6.41
N ILE A 17 7.17 22.03 6.77
CA ILE A 17 7.10 20.90 5.84
C ILE A 17 6.17 19.83 6.39
N ARG A 18 5.24 19.35 5.55
CA ARG A 18 4.40 18.18 5.83
C ARG A 18 5.07 16.93 5.26
N VAL A 19 4.96 15.81 5.97
CA VAL A 19 5.48 14.52 5.51
C VAL A 19 4.37 13.48 5.61
N ASN A 20 4.08 12.78 4.52
CA ASN A 20 3.07 11.72 4.47
C ASN A 20 3.61 10.53 3.67
N ALA A 21 2.89 9.41 3.71
CA ALA A 21 3.24 8.19 2.99
C ALA A 21 2.03 7.62 2.23
N ILE A 22 2.33 6.88 1.16
CA ILE A 22 1.37 6.03 0.45
C ILE A 22 1.93 4.60 0.52
N GLY A 23 1.10 3.66 0.96
CA GLY A 23 1.41 2.23 1.02
C GLY A 23 0.65 1.48 -0.08
N PRO A 24 1.23 1.32 -1.28
CA PRO A 24 0.57 0.59 -2.35
C PRO A 24 0.69 -0.93 -2.15
N GLY A 25 -0.37 -1.66 -2.50
CA GLY A 25 -0.34 -3.11 -2.66
C GLY A 25 0.06 -3.53 -4.07
N ALA A 26 -0.46 -4.67 -4.53
CA ALA A 26 -0.20 -5.22 -5.86
C ALA A 26 -0.59 -4.24 -6.99
N THR A 27 0.41 -3.47 -7.47
CA THR A 27 0.23 -2.42 -8.48
C THR A 27 0.78 -2.85 -9.85
N LEU A 28 2.01 -3.36 -9.87
CA LEU A 28 2.67 -3.90 -11.07
C LEU A 28 3.35 -5.22 -10.70
N PRO A 29 3.42 -6.21 -11.62
CA PRO A 29 4.17 -7.43 -11.37
C PRO A 29 5.66 -7.13 -11.19
N SER A 30 6.30 -7.84 -10.27
CA SER A 30 7.76 -7.77 -10.13
C SER A 30 8.46 -8.41 -11.35
N ILE A 31 9.73 -8.08 -11.58
CA ILE A 31 10.52 -8.62 -12.71
C ILE A 31 10.56 -10.16 -12.71
N ARG A 32 10.46 -10.78 -11.53
CA ARG A 32 10.53 -12.24 -11.35
C ARG A 32 9.16 -12.91 -11.26
N GLN A 33 8.07 -12.16 -11.40
CA GLN A 33 6.71 -12.65 -11.21
C GLN A 33 6.00 -12.82 -12.56
N SER A 34 5.46 -14.01 -12.80
CA SER A 34 4.61 -14.24 -13.98
C SER A 34 3.29 -13.48 -13.85
N LYS A 35 2.58 -13.28 -14.96
CA LYS A 35 1.27 -12.62 -14.96
C LYS A 35 0.25 -13.42 -14.13
N GLU A 36 0.32 -14.74 -14.19
CA GLU A 36 -0.56 -15.65 -13.46
C GLU A 36 -0.28 -15.61 -11.95
N GLN A 37 0.99 -15.52 -11.55
CA GLN A 37 1.37 -15.32 -10.15
C GLN A 37 0.86 -13.98 -9.62
N PHE A 38 0.98 -12.91 -10.41
CA PHE A 38 0.46 -11.59 -10.04
C PHE A 38 -1.07 -11.58 -9.96
N ALA A 39 -1.76 -12.20 -10.92
CA ALA A 39 -3.21 -12.32 -10.89
C ALA A 39 -3.70 -13.11 -9.66
N ARG A 40 -3.01 -14.20 -9.29
CA ARG A 40 -3.30 -14.93 -8.05
C ARG A 40 -3.09 -14.07 -6.80
N GLN A 41 -2.01 -13.28 -6.76
CA GLN A 41 -1.78 -12.34 -5.66
C GLN A 41 -2.91 -11.31 -5.56
N VAL A 42 -3.33 -10.69 -6.66
CA VAL A 42 -4.46 -9.75 -6.67
C VAL A 42 -5.74 -10.43 -6.19
N GLY A 43 -6.05 -11.61 -6.70
CA GLY A 43 -7.24 -12.39 -6.32
C GLY A 43 -7.28 -12.85 -4.86
N SER A 44 -6.13 -12.84 -4.17
CA SER A 44 -6.03 -13.13 -2.73
C SER A 44 -6.35 -11.92 -1.83
N THR A 45 -6.39 -10.71 -2.38
CA THR A 45 -6.73 -9.50 -1.60
C THR A 45 -8.24 -9.40 -1.36
N PRO A 46 -8.70 -8.81 -0.23
CA PRO A 46 -10.12 -8.67 0.08
C PRO A 46 -10.98 -8.06 -1.04
N LEU A 47 -10.48 -7.03 -1.73
CA LEU A 47 -11.22 -6.39 -2.82
C LEU A 47 -10.99 -7.06 -4.17
N GLN A 48 -10.02 -7.97 -4.30
CA GLN A 48 -9.68 -8.68 -5.54
C GLN A 48 -9.43 -7.74 -6.75
N VAL A 49 -9.01 -6.51 -6.46
CA VAL A 49 -8.77 -5.46 -7.44
C VAL A 49 -7.28 -5.15 -7.48
N GLN A 50 -6.72 -4.98 -8.67
CA GLN A 50 -5.36 -4.48 -8.82
C GLN A 50 -5.33 -2.99 -8.53
N VAL A 51 -4.33 -2.53 -7.77
CA VAL A 51 -4.13 -1.10 -7.51
C VAL A 51 -3.65 -0.44 -8.81
N ASN A 52 -4.37 0.57 -9.30
CA ASN A 52 -3.94 1.29 -10.49
C ASN A 52 -2.93 2.39 -10.14
N VAL A 53 -1.94 2.63 -11.02
CA VAL A 53 -0.99 3.74 -10.86
C VAL A 53 -1.72 5.10 -10.78
N SER A 54 -2.85 5.24 -11.47
CA SER A 54 -3.67 6.45 -11.40
C SER A 54 -4.22 6.73 -9.99
N GLU A 55 -4.49 5.70 -9.19
CA GLU A 55 -4.95 5.86 -7.81
C GLU A 55 -3.85 6.39 -6.89
N ILE A 56 -2.61 5.93 -7.09
CA ILE A 56 -1.43 6.46 -6.38
C ILE A 56 -1.25 7.95 -6.71
N VAL A 57 -1.38 8.33 -7.99
CA VAL A 57 -1.33 9.75 -8.41
C VAL A 57 -2.46 10.55 -7.76
N ASN A 58 -3.67 10.00 -7.69
CA ASN A 58 -4.80 10.66 -7.06
C ASN A 58 -4.60 10.82 -5.54
N ALA A 59 -4.00 9.84 -4.86
CA ALA A 59 -3.65 9.95 -3.45
C ALA A 59 -2.58 11.04 -3.20
N VAL A 60 -1.59 11.19 -4.07
CA VAL A 60 -0.64 12.31 -4.01
C VAL A 60 -1.38 13.65 -4.14
N LYS A 61 -2.27 13.78 -5.13
CA LYS A 61 -3.07 15.00 -5.32
C LYS A 61 -3.93 15.31 -4.08
N PHE A 62 -4.52 14.30 -3.46
CA PHE A 62 -5.27 14.45 -2.22
C PHE A 62 -4.37 14.96 -1.08
N ILE A 63 -3.20 14.35 -0.85
CA ILE A 63 -2.24 14.79 0.18
C ILE A 63 -1.79 16.24 -0.05
N LEU A 64 -1.60 16.64 -1.31
CA LEU A 64 -1.23 18.01 -1.66
C LEU A 64 -2.37 19.00 -1.38
N ALA A 65 -3.62 18.62 -1.67
CA ALA A 65 -4.79 19.45 -1.39
C ALA A 65 -5.14 19.55 0.11
N ALA A 66 -4.82 18.52 0.90
CA ALA A 66 -5.10 18.47 2.33
C ALA A 66 -4.00 19.15 3.17
N ASN A 67 -4.07 20.47 3.31
CA ASN A 67 -3.07 21.27 4.02
C ASN A 67 -2.88 20.89 5.51
N SER A 68 -3.90 20.31 6.16
CA SER A 68 -3.82 19.87 7.56
C SER A 68 -3.21 18.47 7.73
N MET A 69 -2.96 17.74 6.65
CA MET A 69 -2.52 16.35 6.71
C MET A 69 -0.98 16.24 6.77
N THR A 70 -0.47 15.70 7.87
CA THR A 70 0.96 15.34 8.04
C THR A 70 1.09 14.13 8.96
N GLY A 71 2.17 13.37 8.82
CA GLY A 71 2.48 12.17 9.57
C GLY A 71 1.54 10.99 9.29
N GLN A 72 0.81 10.99 8.17
CA GLN A 72 -0.20 9.98 7.86
C GLN A 72 0.26 8.99 6.78
N LEU A 73 -0.41 7.85 6.73
CA LEU A 73 -0.27 6.81 5.71
C LEU A 73 -1.62 6.60 5.02
N ILE A 74 -1.65 6.71 3.70
CA ILE A 74 -2.77 6.23 2.88
C ILE A 74 -2.40 4.86 2.32
N THR A 75 -3.12 3.82 2.74
CA THR A 75 -2.91 2.46 2.22
C THR A 75 -3.83 2.21 1.04
N LEU A 76 -3.25 1.94 -0.13
CA LEU A 76 -3.96 1.59 -1.37
C LEU A 76 -3.52 0.19 -1.78
N ASP A 77 -4.09 -0.84 -1.15
CA ASP A 77 -3.57 -2.21 -1.27
C ASP A 77 -4.66 -3.27 -1.42
N SER A 78 -5.87 -2.86 -1.79
CA SER A 78 -7.03 -3.76 -1.91
C SER A 78 -7.35 -4.55 -0.63
N GLY A 79 -6.93 -4.03 0.53
CA GLY A 79 -7.11 -4.64 1.84
C GLY A 79 -6.03 -5.67 2.20
N GLN A 80 -4.93 -5.77 1.45
CA GLN A 80 -3.88 -6.76 1.68
C GLN A 80 -3.32 -6.70 3.12
N HIS A 81 -3.12 -5.52 3.69
CA HIS A 81 -2.59 -5.33 5.05
C HIS A 81 -3.53 -5.84 6.16
N LEU A 82 -4.81 -6.10 5.85
CA LEU A 82 -5.77 -6.63 6.84
C LEU A 82 -5.54 -8.12 7.14
N GLY A 83 -4.65 -8.79 6.41
CA GLY A 83 -4.25 -10.17 6.70
C GLY A 83 -5.32 -11.23 6.42
N TRP A 84 -6.38 -10.89 5.68
CA TRP A 84 -7.54 -11.79 5.46
C TRP A 84 -7.21 -13.04 4.64
N SER A 85 -6.13 -13.05 3.87
CA SER A 85 -5.65 -14.21 3.12
C SER A 85 -4.33 -14.73 3.68
N GLN A 86 -4.33 -15.12 4.96
CA GLN A 86 -3.36 -16.13 5.37
C GLN A 86 -3.83 -17.45 4.75
N PRO A 87 -2.94 -18.22 4.09
CA PRO A 87 -3.27 -19.60 3.77
C PRO A 87 -3.67 -20.29 5.07
N ASP A 88 -4.74 -21.07 5.03
CA ASP A 88 -5.00 -22.03 6.10
C ASP A 88 -3.74 -22.90 6.21
N PRO A 89 -3.06 -22.95 7.37
CA PRO A 89 -1.88 -23.80 7.53
C PRO A 89 -2.17 -25.30 7.27
N MET A 90 -3.45 -25.68 7.13
CA MET A 90 -3.89 -27.03 6.75
C MET A 90 -4.07 -27.23 5.23
N ASN A 91 -3.83 -26.21 4.40
CA ASN A 91 -3.95 -26.24 2.93
C ASN A 91 -2.65 -25.74 2.26
N GLU A 92 -1.50 -26.26 2.68
CA GLU A 92 -0.31 -26.20 1.81
C GLU A 92 -0.54 -27.14 0.62
N PRO A 93 -0.31 -26.70 -0.63
CA PRO A 93 -0.21 -27.65 -1.73
C PRO A 93 1.04 -28.49 -1.49
N ASP A 94 0.87 -29.81 -1.43
CA ASP A 94 1.97 -30.77 -1.45
C ASP A 94 2.98 -30.38 -2.55
N GLU A 95 4.27 -30.35 -2.19
CA GLU A 95 5.40 -30.05 -3.09
C GLU A 95 5.36 -30.84 -4.41
#